data_AF-A0A1Q3WMM3-F1
#
_entry.id   AF-A0A1Q3WMM3-F1
#
_cell.length_a   1.000
_cell.length_b   1.000
_cell.length_c   1.000
_cell.angle_alpha   90.00
_cell.angle_beta   90.00
_cell.angle_gamma   90.00
#
_symmetry.space_group_name_H-M   'P 1'
#
loop_
_entity.id
_entity.type
_entity.pdbx_description
1 polymer ?
#
loop_
_entity_poly.entity_id
_entity_poly.type
_entity_poly.pdbx_seq_one_letter_code
_entity_poly.pdbx_strand_id
1 'polypeptide(L)'
;MASTKAYSAILTTLSALRQRLLRVRQQLQQPIDEQQGFAEKSHQKQLAKNCQASLKAITADLASAEKQIDTLIQSDDRLKKLFAWITSVPDAIATEVLVATNEFKAINDPKKLACHAGVAPFEYRSGA
;
A
#
# COMPACT_ATOMS: atom_id res chain seq x y z
N MET A 1 18.55 4.59 -18.60
CA MET A 1 17.47 3.57 -18.75
C MET A 1 17.70 2.29 -17.93
N ALA A 2 18.95 1.84 -17.69
CA ALA A 2 19.23 0.63 -16.89
C ALA A 2 18.89 0.77 -15.39
N SER A 3 19.15 1.93 -14.77
CA SER A 3 18.93 2.15 -13.33
C SER A 3 17.45 2.05 -12.91
N THR A 4 16.53 2.58 -13.73
CA THR A 4 15.09 2.65 -13.40
C THR A 4 14.41 1.27 -13.39
N LYS A 5 14.88 0.33 -14.25
CA LYS A 5 14.39 -1.07 -14.23
C LYS A 5 14.88 -1.83 -13.00
N ALA A 6 16.09 -1.55 -12.52
CA ALA A 6 16.66 -2.21 -11.36
C ALA A 6 15.90 -1.88 -10.06
N TYR A 7 15.55 -0.60 -9.85
CA TYR A 7 14.76 -0.18 -8.67
C TYR A 7 13.34 -0.77 -8.67
N SER A 8 12.71 -0.87 -9.84
CA SER A 8 11.38 -1.48 -9.97
C SER A 8 11.37 -2.95 -9.55
N ALA A 9 12.40 -3.72 -9.92
CA ALA A 9 12.52 -5.13 -9.57
C ALA A 9 12.66 -5.33 -8.05
N ILE A 10 13.54 -4.56 -7.39
CA ILE A 10 13.76 -4.71 -5.95
C ILE A 10 12.59 -4.19 -5.10
N LEU A 11 11.93 -3.09 -5.51
CA LEU A 11 10.69 -2.63 -4.88
C LEU A 11 9.58 -3.67 -4.97
N THR A 12 9.47 -4.33 -6.12
CA THR A 12 8.50 -5.42 -6.31
C THR A 12 8.78 -6.58 -5.37
N THR A 13 10.04 -7.00 -5.26
CA THR A 13 10.45 -8.08 -4.34
C THR A 13 10.19 -7.72 -2.88
N LEU A 14 10.59 -6.52 -2.43
CA LEU A 14 10.38 -6.07 -1.05
C LEU A 14 8.88 -5.89 -0.73
N SER A 15 8.10 -5.37 -1.66
CA SER A 15 6.64 -5.24 -1.51
C SER A 15 5.97 -6.62 -1.40
N ALA A 16 6.39 -7.58 -2.22
CA ALA A 16 5.89 -8.95 -2.15
C ALA A 16 6.27 -9.63 -0.82
N LEU A 17 7.50 -9.41 -0.33
CA LEU A 17 7.94 -9.89 0.98
C LEU A 17 7.07 -9.31 2.12
N ARG A 18 6.89 -7.97 2.14
CA ARG A 18 6.02 -7.29 3.12
C ARG A 18 4.61 -7.90 3.12
N GLN A 19 4.01 -8.12 1.95
CA GLN A 19 2.69 -8.73 1.83
C GLN A 19 2.65 -10.16 2.40
N ARG A 20 3.67 -10.98 2.14
CA ARG A 20 3.77 -12.34 2.70
C ARG A 20 3.88 -12.30 4.23
N LEU A 21 4.76 -11.44 4.76
CA LEU A 21 4.95 -11.30 6.20
C LEU A 21 3.67 -10.83 6.91
N LEU A 22 2.92 -9.89 6.31
CA LEU A 22 1.62 -9.46 6.83
C LEU A 22 0.64 -10.64 6.93
N ARG A 23 0.56 -11.48 5.89
CA ARG A 23 -0.31 -12.67 5.89
C ARG A 23 0.08 -13.67 6.96
N VAL A 24 1.38 -13.99 7.08
CA VAL A 24 1.87 -14.93 8.10
C VAL A 24 1.61 -14.38 9.50
N ARG A 25 1.83 -13.08 9.74
CA ARG A 25 1.50 -12.44 11.01
C ARG A 25 0.00 -12.58 11.33
N GLN A 26 -0.86 -12.28 10.35
CA GLN A 26 -2.31 -12.41 10.50
C GLN A 26 -2.73 -13.85 10.82
N GLN A 27 -2.16 -14.84 10.12
CA GLN A 27 -2.44 -16.26 10.36
C GLN A 27 -2.11 -16.72 11.78
N LEU A 28 -1.09 -16.13 12.42
CA LEU A 28 -0.73 -16.45 13.80
C LEU A 28 -1.51 -15.61 14.83
N GLN A 29 -1.76 -14.34 14.53
CA GLN A 29 -2.39 -13.40 15.47
C GLN A 29 -3.91 -13.59 15.54
N GLN A 30 -4.58 -13.77 14.40
CA GLN A 30 -6.04 -13.83 14.33
C GLN A 30 -6.65 -14.94 15.20
N PRO A 31 -6.13 -16.18 15.21
CA PRO A 31 -6.66 -17.22 16.10
C PRO A 31 -6.49 -16.90 17.59
N ILE A 32 -5.42 -16.18 17.97
CA ILE A 32 -5.19 -15.76 19.35
C ILE A 32 -6.24 -14.73 19.78
N ASP A 33 -6.57 -13.80 18.87
CA ASP A 33 -7.56 -12.76 19.12
C ASP A 33 -8.99 -13.32 19.12
N GLU A 34 -9.34 -14.17 18.15
CA GLU A 34 -10.67 -14.79 18.03
C GLU A 34 -10.99 -15.75 19.19
N GLN A 35 -9.97 -16.41 19.73
CA GLN A 35 -10.18 -17.30 20.87
C GLN A 35 -10.51 -16.54 22.15
N GLN A 36 -10.28 -15.22 22.22
CA GLN A 36 -10.64 -14.39 23.38
C GLN A 36 -12.15 -14.48 23.64
N GLY A 37 -12.51 -15.13 24.75
CA GLY A 37 -13.90 -15.29 25.20
C GLY A 37 -14.53 -16.67 24.96
N PHE A 38 -13.96 -17.51 24.10
CA PHE A 38 -14.45 -18.87 23.85
C PHE A 38 -13.63 -19.96 24.54
N ALA A 39 -12.33 -19.75 24.68
CA ALA A 39 -11.41 -20.69 25.32
C ALA A 39 -11.14 -20.34 26.78
N GLU A 40 -10.76 -21.35 27.56
CA GLU A 40 -10.24 -21.23 28.92
C GLU A 40 -9.05 -20.23 28.93
N LYS A 41 -9.07 -19.25 29.84
CA LYS A 41 -8.08 -18.14 29.87
C LYS A 41 -6.63 -18.64 29.99
N SER A 42 -6.45 -19.80 30.62
CA SER A 42 -5.16 -20.48 30.75
C SER A 42 -4.59 -20.93 29.40
N HIS A 43 -5.41 -21.58 28.56
CA HIS A 43 -5.03 -22.06 27.23
C HIS A 43 -4.73 -20.91 26.25
N GLN A 44 -5.54 -19.84 26.28
CA GLN A 44 -5.27 -18.63 25.48
C GLN A 44 -3.90 -18.02 25.79
N LYS A 45 -3.59 -17.84 27.09
CA LYS A 45 -2.30 -17.28 27.52
C LYS A 45 -1.13 -18.16 27.07
N GLN A 46 -1.30 -19.48 27.13
CA GLN A 46 -0.27 -20.42 26.71
C GLN A 46 -0.06 -20.37 25.18
N LEU A 47 -1.13 -20.32 24.39
CA LEU A 47 -1.04 -20.18 22.93
C LEU A 47 -0.37 -18.85 22.54
N ALA A 48 -0.81 -17.74 23.14
CA ALA A 48 -0.22 -16.42 22.91
C ALA A 48 1.28 -16.41 23.24
N LYS A 49 1.68 -17.02 24.36
CA LYS A 49 3.08 -17.14 24.77
C LYS A 49 3.90 -17.97 23.78
N ASN A 50 3.34 -19.05 23.25
CA ASN A 50 4.03 -19.91 22.27
C ASN A 50 4.28 -19.18 20.94
N CYS A 51 3.35 -18.33 20.51
CA CYS A 51 3.48 -17.57 19.26
C CYS A 51 4.23 -16.23 19.42
N GLN A 52 4.45 -15.76 20.66
CA GLN A 52 5.00 -14.43 20.94
C GLN A 52 6.36 -14.20 20.27
N ALA A 53 7.27 -15.17 20.32
CA ALA A 53 8.60 -15.04 19.71
C ALA A 53 8.51 -14.92 18.19
N SER A 54 7.68 -15.75 17.56
CA SER A 54 7.45 -15.73 16.11
C SER A 54 6.81 -14.41 15.66
N LEU A 55 5.77 -13.94 16.36
CA LEU A 55 5.11 -12.66 16.07
C LEU A 55 6.08 -11.48 16.22
N LYS A 56 6.96 -11.51 17.23
CA LYS A 56 7.99 -10.49 17.42
C LYS A 56 9.00 -10.50 16.26
N ALA A 57 9.46 -11.68 15.84
CA ALA A 57 10.38 -11.81 14.70
C ALA A 57 9.74 -11.30 13.40
N ILE A 58 8.51 -11.74 13.09
CA ILE A 58 7.78 -11.30 11.88
C ILE A 58 7.57 -9.78 11.89
N THR A 59 7.28 -9.19 13.05
CA THR A 59 7.12 -7.73 13.19
C THR A 59 8.43 -6.98 12.95
N ALA A 60 9.56 -7.53 13.43
CA ALA A 60 10.88 -6.96 13.16
C ALA A 60 11.24 -7.06 11.66
N ASP A 61 10.95 -8.20 11.02
CA ASP A 61 11.17 -8.40 9.58
C ASP A 61 10.30 -7.45 8.74
N LEU A 62 9.05 -7.22 9.15
CA LEU A 62 8.16 -6.23 8.53
C LEU A 62 8.76 -4.82 8.60
N ALA A 63 9.19 -4.39 9.79
CA ALA A 63 9.82 -3.08 9.97
C ALA A 63 11.10 -2.94 9.14
N SER A 64 11.89 -4.02 9.02
CA SER A 64 13.07 -4.06 8.17
C SER A 64 12.73 -3.91 6.68
N ALA A 65 11.72 -4.63 6.20
CA ALA A 65 11.26 -4.52 4.81
C ALA A 65 10.71 -3.13 4.49
N GLU A 66 9.92 -2.54 5.39
CA GLU A 66 9.39 -1.18 5.25
C GLU A 66 10.52 -0.14 5.22
N LYS A 67 11.49 -0.25 6.14
CA LYS A 67 12.66 0.64 6.14
C LYS A 67 13.48 0.52 4.85
N GLN A 68 13.64 -0.68 4.29
CA GLN A 68 14.34 -0.87 3.02
C GLN A 68 13.58 -0.23 1.85
N ILE A 69 12.26 -0.37 1.81
CA ILE A 69 11.40 0.30 0.82
C ILE A 69 11.57 1.81 0.91
N ASP A 70 11.44 2.38 2.12
CA ASP A 70 11.57 3.82 2.35
C ASP A 70 12.95 4.33 1.97
N THR A 71 14.01 3.63 2.39
CA THR A 71 15.39 3.99 2.05
C THR A 71 15.59 4.04 0.54
N LEU A 72 15.06 3.05 -0.18
CA LEU A 72 15.16 2.99 -1.63
C LEU A 72 14.42 4.15 -2.30
N ILE A 73 13.20 4.46 -1.84
CA ILE A 73 12.40 5.58 -2.35
C ILE A 73 13.14 6.91 -2.10
N GLN A 74 13.72 7.09 -0.91
CA GLN A 74 14.43 8.33 -0.55
C GLN A 74 15.80 8.46 -1.25
N SER A 75 16.41 7.35 -1.68
CA SER A 75 17.71 7.34 -2.35
C SER A 75 17.69 7.82 -3.80
N ASP A 76 16.51 7.92 -4.42
CA ASP A 76 16.34 8.35 -5.81
C ASP A 76 15.36 9.53 -5.88
N ASP A 77 15.84 10.68 -6.37
CA ASP A 77 15.06 11.93 -6.40
C ASP A 77 13.77 11.81 -7.20
N ARG A 78 13.77 11.02 -8.28
CA ARG A 78 12.58 10.80 -9.11
C ARG A 78 11.56 9.96 -8.34
N LEU A 79 11.97 8.85 -7.73
CA LEU A 79 11.09 7.99 -6.93
C LEU A 79 10.52 8.75 -5.74
N LYS A 80 11.35 9.50 -5.01
CA LYS A 80 10.92 10.37 -3.93
C LYS A 80 9.86 11.37 -4.37
N LYS A 81 10.08 12.04 -5.51
CA LYS A 81 9.13 13.03 -6.06
C LYS A 81 7.81 12.38 -6.48
N LEU A 82 7.86 11.24 -7.17
CA LEU A 82 6.67 10.49 -7.58
C LEU A 82 5.88 9.99 -6.37
N PHE A 83 6.58 9.44 -5.36
CA PHE A 83 5.96 8.96 -4.14
C PHE A 83 5.28 10.09 -3.37
N ALA A 84 5.94 11.25 -3.24
CA ALA A 84 5.36 12.43 -2.61
C ALA A 84 4.09 12.89 -3.33
N TRP A 85 4.09 12.96 -4.67
CA TRP A 85 2.90 13.35 -5.43
C TRP A 85 1.73 12.40 -5.26
N ILE A 86 1.98 11.09 -5.28
CA ILE A 86 0.93 10.08 -5.15
C ILE A 86 0.35 10.10 -3.73
N THR A 87 1.19 10.33 -2.72
CA THR A 87 0.76 10.35 -1.31
C THR A 87 0.20 11.70 -0.85
N SER A 88 0.35 12.77 -1.64
CA SER A 88 -0.17 14.11 -1.33
C SER A 88 -1.62 14.35 -1.75
N VAL A 89 -2.36 13.33 -2.21
CA VAL A 89 -3.75 13.51 -2.65
C VAL A 89 -4.64 13.82 -1.43
N PRO A 90 -5.23 15.03 -1.35
CA PRO A 90 -6.10 15.40 -0.24
C PRO A 90 -7.46 14.68 -0.32
N ASP A 91 -8.09 14.46 0.84
CA ASP A 91 -9.41 13.81 0.96
C ASP A 91 -10.49 14.45 0.09
N ALA A 92 -10.46 15.77 -0.06
CA ALA A 92 -11.39 16.49 -0.93
C ALA A 92 -11.24 16.08 -2.40
N ILE A 93 -10.01 15.89 -2.89
CA ILE A 93 -9.76 15.44 -4.27
C ILE A 93 -10.17 13.97 -4.43
N ALA A 94 -9.87 13.12 -3.44
CA ALA A 94 -10.30 11.73 -3.47
C ALA A 94 -11.84 11.61 -3.50
N THR A 95 -12.53 12.44 -2.71
CA THR A 95 -14.00 12.49 -2.66
C THR A 95 -14.56 12.95 -4.00
N GLU A 96 -14.01 14.00 -4.59
CA GLU A 96 -14.48 14.52 -5.88
C GLU A 96 -14.26 13.51 -7.01
N VAL A 97 -13.12 12.78 -6.99
CA VAL A 97 -12.88 11.68 -7.92
C VAL A 97 -13.93 10.57 -7.75
N LEU A 98 -14.30 10.21 -6.53
CA LEU A 98 -15.35 9.21 -6.29
C LEU A 98 -16.72 9.66 -6.78
N VAL A 99 -17.09 10.92 -6.54
CA VAL A 99 -18.37 11.49 -6.99
C VAL A 99 -18.41 11.59 -8.51
N ALA A 100 -17.39 12.20 -9.13
CA ALA A 100 -17.30 12.41 -10.57
C ALA A 100 -17.30 11.09 -11.35
N THR A 101 -16.69 10.05 -10.80
CA THR A 101 -16.62 8.74 -11.44
C THR A 101 -17.78 7.81 -11.08
N ASN A 102 -18.68 8.23 -10.16
CA ASN A 102 -19.68 7.39 -9.52
C ASN A 102 -19.06 6.07 -9.01
N GLU A 103 -18.11 6.18 -8.09
CA GLU A 103 -17.31 5.05 -7.58
C GLU A 103 -16.63 4.25 -8.73
N PHE A 104 -16.10 4.95 -9.73
CA PHE A 104 -15.51 4.36 -10.95
C PHE A 104 -16.47 3.53 -11.82
N LYS A 105 -17.79 3.58 -11.57
CA LYS A 105 -18.80 2.89 -12.39
C LYS A 105 -19.11 3.64 -13.69
N ALA A 106 -19.08 4.97 -13.65
CA ALA A 106 -19.42 5.83 -14.80
C ALA A 106 -18.20 6.22 -15.63
N ILE A 107 -17.04 6.43 -14.99
CA ILE A 107 -15.79 6.80 -15.67
C ILE A 107 -14.66 5.91 -15.16
N ASN A 108 -14.20 5.00 -16.02
CA ASN A 108 -13.13 4.03 -15.73
C ASN A 108 -11.88 4.24 -16.59
N ASP A 109 -11.89 5.22 -17.49
CA ASP A 109 -10.75 5.61 -18.31
C ASP A 109 -10.12 6.89 -17.73
N PRO A 110 -8.84 6.86 -17.32
CA PRO A 110 -8.12 8.03 -16.79
C PRO A 110 -8.14 9.23 -17.73
N LYS A 111 -8.14 9.02 -19.06
CA LYS A 111 -8.23 10.12 -20.03
C LYS A 111 -9.59 10.79 -19.97
N LYS A 112 -10.66 10.00 -19.88
CA LYS A 112 -12.03 10.54 -19.75
C LYS A 112 -12.20 11.32 -18.45
N LEU A 113 -11.61 10.85 -17.36
CA LEU A 113 -11.62 11.58 -16.10
C LEU A 113 -10.82 12.90 -16.21
N ALA A 114 -9.65 12.89 -16.86
CA ALA A 114 -8.89 14.10 -17.12
C ALA A 114 -9.66 15.11 -18.00
N CYS A 115 -10.43 14.62 -18.99
CA CYS A 115 -11.32 15.45 -19.79
C CYS A 115 -12.46 16.04 -18.96
N HIS A 116 -13.09 15.22 -18.10
CA HIS A 116 -14.16 15.66 -17.20
C HIS A 116 -13.67 16.72 -16.21
N ALA A 117 -12.48 16.55 -15.64
CA ALA A 117 -11.85 17.51 -14.75
C ALA A 117 -11.25 18.74 -15.49
N GLY A 118 -11.34 18.79 -16.83
CA GLY A 118 -10.82 19.90 -17.63
C GLY A 118 -9.29 20.04 -17.64
N VAL A 119 -8.57 19.02 -17.18
CA VAL A 119 -7.09 19.00 -17.07
C VAL A 119 -6.41 18.17 -18.16
N ALA A 120 -7.20 17.53 -19.03
CA ALA A 120 -6.66 16.82 -20.18
C ALA A 120 -5.90 17.80 -21.09
N PRO A 121 -4.61 17.55 -21.38
CA PRO A 121 -3.86 18.38 -22.30
C PRO A 121 -4.38 18.14 -23.72
N PHE A 122 -5.08 19.14 -24.26
CA PHE A 122 -5.42 19.19 -25.67
C PHE A 122 -4.48 20.17 -26.37
N GLU A 123 -4.07 19.86 -27.60
CA GLU A 123 -3.47 20.88 -28.46
C GLU A 123 -4.45 22.07 -28.55
N TYR A 124 -3.95 23.30 -28.43
CA TYR A 124 -4.76 24.51 -28.56
C TYR A 124 -5.21 24.67 -30.02
N ARG A 125 -6.23 23.90 -30.41
CA ARG A 125 -6.93 24.07 -31.68
C ARG A 125 -8.22 24.81 -31.37
N SER A 126 -8.19 26.14 -31.54
CA SER A 126 -9.41 26.93 -31.53
C SER A 126 -10.27 26.49 -32.72
N GLY A 127 -11.36 25.78 -32.42
CA GLY A 127 -12.46 25.49 -33.35
C GLY A 127 -12.28 24.27 -34.24
N ALA A 128 -12.84 23.14 -33.81
CA ALA A 128 -13.80 22.30 -34.56
C ALA A 128 -14.24 21.11 -33.68
#